data_AF-A0A975FSH5-F1
#
_entry.id   AF-A0A975FSH5-F1
#
_cell.length_a   1.000
_cell.length_b   1.000
_cell.length_c   1.000
_cell.angle_alpha   90.00
_cell.angle_beta   90.00
_cell.angle_gamma   90.00
#
_symmetry.space_group_name_H-M   'P 1'
#
loop_
_entity.id
_entity.type
_entity.pdbx_description
1 polymer ?
#
loop_
_entity_poly.entity_id
_entity_poly.type
_entity_poly.pdbx_seq_one_letter_code
_entity_poly.pdbx_strand_id
1 'polypeptide(L)'
;MKYLILLLVVSILSCKSDKQPKTDYKALNSKSTMSESQASKAYELMKTQCYTCHNPETEQDNLIAPPMIAVKMHYLRDDTTEDEFTQSILNFVNKPTKEKSKMKGAVKRFGVMPYQKFNEADIKAIASYMFNYKLDKPEWFDEHLKEGRMSPFKQKGKQLQMQKRKGPKQKGMNIAMATKKELGKNLMKALNEKGATNAVEFCNLKAIPITSEKEEQFNAKIKRASDRPRNPNNLATTREEIYINTFKEMIAKGESPEPIIEKNNGKFDFYYPIVTNSMCLKCHGEVGKTIKSETYKTIKLKYPEDKAIGYDVNQVRGIWHIEF
;
A
#
# COMPACT_ATOMS: atom_id res chain seq x y z
N MET A 1 -45.39 66.87 -33.43
CA MET A 1 -45.38 66.25 -34.78
C MET A 1 -43.95 65.94 -35.17
N LYS A 2 -43.72 64.70 -35.63
CA LYS A 2 -42.66 64.25 -36.56
C LYS A 2 -41.18 64.45 -36.20
N TYR A 3 -40.57 63.32 -35.83
CA TYR A 3 -39.31 62.70 -36.28
C TYR A 3 -38.08 63.53 -36.71
N LEU A 4 -36.92 63.02 -36.24
CA LEU A 4 -35.76 62.56 -37.04
C LEU A 4 -34.40 63.22 -36.70
N ILE A 5 -33.60 62.46 -35.93
CA ILE A 5 -32.17 62.05 -36.11
C ILE A 5 -31.18 63.01 -36.83
N LEU A 6 -30.04 63.26 -36.15
CA LEU A 6 -28.63 63.07 -36.60
C LEU A 6 -27.70 64.28 -36.33
N LEU A 7 -26.59 64.06 -35.60
CA LEU A 7 -25.24 64.68 -35.70
C LEU A 7 -24.48 64.34 -34.40
N LEU A 8 -23.72 63.25 -34.31
CA LEU A 8 -22.38 63.00 -34.88
C LEU A 8 -21.35 64.10 -34.54
N VAL A 9 -20.66 63.94 -33.40
CA VAL A 9 -19.38 64.60 -33.13
C VAL A 9 -18.34 63.51 -32.89
N VAL A 10 -17.36 63.51 -33.79
CA VAL A 10 -16.20 62.63 -33.89
C VAL A 10 -15.11 63.15 -32.95
N SER A 11 -14.63 62.29 -32.05
CA SER A 11 -13.35 62.48 -31.34
C SER A 11 -12.37 61.40 -31.79
N ILE A 12 -11.45 61.86 -32.64
CA ILE A 12 -10.21 61.24 -33.10
C ILE A 12 -9.27 60.97 -31.91
N LEU A 13 -8.66 59.77 -31.86
CA LEU A 13 -7.32 59.54 -31.30
C LEU A 13 -6.71 58.22 -31.83
N SER A 14 -5.93 58.41 -32.88
CA SER A 14 -4.70 57.72 -33.33
C SER A 14 -4.38 56.29 -32.86
N CYS A 15 -4.28 55.39 -33.84
CA CYS A 15 -3.61 54.10 -33.73
C CYS A 15 -2.09 54.26 -33.53
N LYS A 16 -1.51 53.43 -32.66
CA LYS A 16 -0.10 53.03 -32.72
C LYS A 16 -0.07 51.50 -32.61
N SER A 17 0.26 50.86 -33.72
CA SER A 17 0.49 49.42 -33.83
C SER A 17 1.82 49.08 -33.16
N ASP A 18 1.77 48.31 -32.07
CA ASP A 18 2.96 47.70 -31.51
C ASP A 18 2.91 46.18 -31.64
N LYS A 19 4.03 45.62 -32.10
CA LYS A 19 4.17 44.24 -32.54
C LYS A 19 3.96 43.30 -31.35
N GLN A 20 2.96 42.41 -31.44
CA GLN A 20 2.87 41.25 -30.58
C GLN A 20 4.09 40.35 -30.79
N PRO A 21 4.89 40.04 -29.76
CA PRO A 21 5.90 39.01 -29.87
C PRO A 21 5.18 37.66 -29.94
N LYS A 22 5.41 36.94 -31.04
CA LYS A 22 5.01 35.53 -31.18
C LYS A 22 5.63 34.76 -30.02
N THR A 23 4.80 34.34 -29.08
CA THR A 23 5.19 33.35 -28.08
C THR A 23 5.49 32.06 -28.82
N ASP A 24 6.76 31.67 -28.83
CA ASP A 24 7.20 30.33 -29.21
C ASP A 24 6.44 29.31 -28.36
N TYR A 25 5.37 28.75 -28.94
CA TYR A 25 4.80 27.50 -28.48
C TYR A 25 5.82 26.40 -28.78
N LYS A 26 6.87 26.31 -27.95
CA LYS A 26 7.55 25.04 -27.74
C LYS A 26 6.52 24.13 -27.09
N ALA A 27 5.96 23.24 -27.91
CA ALA A 27 5.24 22.07 -27.45
C ALA A 27 6.05 21.44 -26.30
N LEU A 28 5.50 21.49 -25.09
CA LEU A 28 6.00 20.78 -23.93
C LEU A 28 5.76 19.29 -24.14
N ASN A 29 6.57 18.72 -25.01
CA ASN A 29 6.76 17.28 -25.10
C ASN A 29 7.90 16.89 -24.14
N SER A 30 7.76 17.20 -22.86
CA SER A 30 8.60 16.59 -21.84
C SER A 30 7.91 15.32 -21.39
N LYS A 31 8.31 14.17 -21.94
CA LYS A 31 8.18 12.90 -21.23
C LYS A 31 8.83 13.12 -19.86
N SER A 32 8.03 13.40 -18.83
CA SER A 32 8.54 13.63 -17.48
C SER A 32 9.00 12.30 -16.93
N THR A 33 10.25 11.93 -17.22
CA THR A 33 10.85 10.73 -16.66
C THR A 33 10.90 10.88 -15.15
N MET A 34 10.27 9.94 -14.43
CA MET A 34 10.27 9.90 -12.96
C MET A 34 11.70 10.02 -12.41
N SER A 35 11.90 10.91 -11.43
CA SER A 35 13.19 11.07 -10.76
C SER A 35 13.51 9.87 -9.87
N GLU A 36 14.79 9.63 -9.60
CA GLU A 36 15.24 8.52 -8.74
C GLU A 36 14.66 8.62 -7.32
N SER A 37 14.46 9.84 -6.80
CA SER A 37 13.84 10.07 -5.49
C SER A 37 12.36 9.68 -5.48
N GLN A 38 11.62 10.04 -6.53
CA GLN A 38 10.22 9.62 -6.71
C GLN A 38 10.14 8.10 -6.87
N ALA A 39 11.06 7.51 -7.64
CA ALA A 39 11.16 6.05 -7.83
C ALA A 39 11.38 5.33 -6.49
N SER A 40 12.30 5.83 -5.67
CA SER A 40 12.57 5.28 -4.34
C SER A 40 11.35 5.38 -3.42
N LYS A 41 10.62 6.51 -3.44
CA LYS A 41 9.38 6.67 -2.66
C LYS A 41 8.29 5.69 -3.13
N ALA A 42 8.09 5.56 -4.44
CA ALA A 42 7.12 4.65 -5.02
C ALA A 42 7.44 3.17 -4.73
N TYR A 43 8.72 2.80 -4.75
CA TYR A 43 9.17 1.47 -4.35
C TYR A 43 8.84 1.16 -2.87
N GLU A 44 9.08 2.11 -1.96
CA GLU A 44 8.70 1.94 -0.56
C GLU A 44 7.19 1.88 -0.35
N LEU A 45 6.39 2.64 -1.11
CA LEU A 45 4.93 2.49 -1.12
C LEU A 45 4.52 1.09 -1.56
N MET A 46 5.12 0.55 -2.63
CA MET A 46 4.84 -0.81 -3.10
C MET A 46 5.21 -1.87 -2.04
N LYS A 47 6.36 -1.70 -1.36
CA LYS A 47 6.77 -2.60 -0.27
C LYS A 47 5.77 -2.59 0.88
N THR A 48 5.30 -1.42 1.28
CA THR A 48 4.44 -1.25 2.46
C THR A 48 2.99 -1.66 2.21
N GLN A 49 2.51 -1.44 0.99
CA GLN A 49 1.11 -1.65 0.60
C GLN A 49 0.87 -2.98 -0.12
N CYS A 50 1.84 -3.51 -0.87
CA CYS A 50 1.65 -4.67 -1.75
C CYS A 50 2.40 -5.93 -1.29
N TYR A 51 3.60 -5.80 -0.70
CA TYR A 51 4.47 -6.95 -0.41
C TYR A 51 4.03 -7.78 0.81
N THR A 52 2.92 -7.47 1.47
CA THR A 52 2.33 -8.46 2.40
C THR A 52 1.89 -9.72 1.62
N CYS A 53 1.48 -9.57 0.35
CA CYS A 53 1.02 -10.69 -0.48
C CYS A 53 1.89 -10.91 -1.74
N HIS A 54 2.41 -9.84 -2.36
CA HIS A 54 3.09 -9.90 -3.66
C HIS A 54 4.63 -9.89 -3.57
N ASN A 55 5.20 -10.36 -2.45
CA ASN A 55 6.63 -10.23 -2.17
C ASN A 55 7.49 -11.14 -3.07
N PRO A 56 8.54 -10.60 -3.71
CA PRO A 56 9.44 -11.35 -4.60
C PRO A 56 10.32 -12.39 -3.91
N GLU A 57 10.53 -12.31 -2.59
CA GLU A 57 11.36 -13.24 -1.81
C GLU A 57 10.56 -14.44 -1.28
N THR A 58 9.27 -14.53 -1.62
CA THR A 58 8.44 -15.65 -1.16
C THR A 58 8.74 -16.89 -1.99
N GLU A 59 9.01 -18.01 -1.33
CA GLU A 59 9.13 -19.31 -1.98
C GLU A 59 7.84 -19.68 -2.74
N GLN A 60 8.00 -20.42 -3.84
CA GLN A 60 6.91 -20.70 -4.79
C GLN A 60 5.68 -21.38 -4.18
N ASP A 61 5.89 -22.31 -3.23
CA ASP A 61 4.81 -23.05 -2.57
C ASP A 61 4.10 -22.26 -1.48
N ASN A 62 4.73 -21.17 -1.03
CA ASN A 62 4.25 -20.30 0.04
C ASN A 62 3.56 -19.03 -0.49
N LEU A 63 3.38 -18.92 -1.81
CA LEU A 63 2.73 -17.77 -2.44
C LEU A 63 1.24 -17.69 -2.09
N ILE A 64 0.81 -16.50 -1.68
CA ILE A 64 -0.61 -16.17 -1.50
C ILE A 64 -1.13 -15.23 -2.60
N ALA A 65 -0.23 -14.66 -3.40
CA ALA A 65 -0.53 -13.85 -4.58
C ALA A 65 0.67 -13.92 -5.55
N PRO A 66 0.50 -13.60 -6.86
CA PRO A 66 1.62 -13.59 -7.80
C PRO A 66 2.63 -12.48 -7.45
N PRO A 67 3.94 -12.68 -7.61
CA PRO A 67 4.93 -11.63 -7.34
C PRO A 67 4.71 -10.42 -8.26
N MET A 68 5.09 -9.22 -7.83
CA MET A 68 4.86 -7.98 -8.60
C MET A 68 5.48 -7.99 -10.00
N ILE A 69 6.58 -8.72 -10.21
CA ILE A 69 7.15 -8.93 -11.56
C ILE A 69 6.18 -9.66 -12.50
N ALA A 70 5.43 -10.64 -12.02
CA ALA A 70 4.41 -11.32 -12.80
C ALA A 70 3.26 -10.36 -13.15
N VAL A 71 2.87 -9.49 -12.21
CA VAL A 71 1.88 -8.44 -12.47
C VAL A 71 2.36 -7.52 -13.57
N LYS A 72 3.60 -7.02 -13.48
CA LYS A 72 4.21 -6.20 -14.54
C LYS A 72 4.19 -6.94 -15.89
N MET A 73 4.64 -8.20 -15.93
CA MET A 73 4.68 -9.01 -17.15
C MET A 73 3.31 -9.11 -17.85
N HIS A 74 2.23 -9.32 -17.10
CA HIS A 74 0.90 -9.49 -17.69
C HIS A 74 0.19 -8.17 -18.03
N TYR A 75 0.58 -7.07 -17.39
CA TYR A 75 -0.05 -5.76 -17.61
C TYR A 75 0.72 -4.90 -18.63
N LEU A 76 2.02 -5.15 -18.81
CA LEU A 76 2.89 -4.44 -19.75
C LEU A 76 3.01 -5.23 -21.07
N ARG A 77 2.45 -4.69 -22.16
CA ARG A 77 2.69 -5.18 -23.54
C ARG A 77 3.69 -4.27 -24.25
N ASP A 78 4.11 -4.65 -25.45
CA ASP A 78 5.19 -3.96 -26.15
C ASP A 78 4.87 -2.52 -26.54
N ASP A 79 3.60 -2.24 -26.84
CA ASP A 79 3.04 -0.96 -27.27
C ASP A 79 2.34 -0.17 -26.14
N THR A 80 2.30 -0.72 -24.92
CA THR A 80 1.58 -0.10 -23.80
C THR A 80 2.25 1.20 -23.38
N THR A 81 1.47 2.29 -23.35
CA THR A 81 1.89 3.58 -22.80
C THR A 81 1.87 3.56 -21.27
N GLU A 82 2.58 4.49 -20.62
CA GLU A 82 2.59 4.60 -19.15
C GLU A 82 1.18 4.86 -18.59
N ASP A 83 0.39 5.69 -19.29
CA ASP A 83 -0.98 6.00 -18.90
C ASP A 83 -1.89 4.76 -19.01
N GLU A 84 -1.83 4.01 -20.12
CA GLU A 84 -2.60 2.77 -20.26
C GLU A 84 -2.21 1.72 -19.22
N PHE A 85 -0.91 1.58 -18.94
CA PHE A 85 -0.43 0.69 -17.89
C PHE A 85 -1.00 1.11 -16.53
N THR A 86 -0.88 2.40 -16.19
CA THR A 86 -1.34 2.97 -14.92
C THR A 86 -2.85 2.82 -14.75
N GLN A 87 -3.64 3.15 -15.78
CA GLN A 87 -5.10 2.98 -15.76
C GLN A 87 -5.51 1.51 -15.65
N SER A 88 -4.78 0.60 -16.30
CA SER A 88 -5.05 -0.83 -16.18
C SER A 88 -4.79 -1.35 -14.75
N ILE A 89 -3.74 -0.87 -14.07
CA ILE A 89 -3.46 -1.21 -12.67
C ILE A 89 -4.53 -0.61 -11.76
N LEU A 90 -4.84 0.68 -11.90
CA LEU A 90 -5.87 1.37 -11.11
C LEU A 90 -7.24 0.70 -11.22
N ASN A 91 -7.67 0.36 -12.44
CA ASN A 91 -8.97 -0.27 -12.68
C ASN A 91 -9.12 -1.58 -11.91
N PHE A 92 -8.05 -2.38 -11.84
CA PHE A 92 -8.05 -3.62 -11.07
C PHE A 92 -7.97 -3.35 -9.57
N VAL A 93 -7.01 -2.56 -9.10
CA VAL A 93 -6.74 -2.33 -7.66
C VAL A 93 -7.93 -1.67 -6.95
N ASN A 94 -8.61 -0.71 -7.59
CA ASN A 94 -9.72 0.03 -6.98
C ASN A 94 -11.00 -0.79 -6.81
N LYS A 95 -11.17 -1.87 -7.59
CA LYS A 95 -12.31 -2.80 -7.43
C LYS A 95 -11.96 -4.15 -8.04
N PRO A 96 -11.16 -4.98 -7.35
CA PRO A 96 -10.68 -6.23 -7.91
C PRO A 96 -11.85 -7.17 -8.20
N THR A 97 -11.89 -7.70 -9.42
CA THR A 97 -12.86 -8.71 -9.86
C THR A 97 -12.18 -9.71 -10.78
N LYS A 98 -12.80 -10.87 -10.98
CA LYS A 98 -12.28 -11.88 -11.90
C LYS A 98 -12.25 -11.34 -13.33
N GLU A 99 -13.23 -10.52 -13.70
CA GLU A 99 -13.43 -9.93 -15.03
C GLU A 99 -12.32 -8.93 -15.33
N LYS A 100 -12.05 -8.01 -14.39
CA LYS A 100 -11.02 -6.98 -14.54
C LYS A 100 -9.58 -7.50 -14.51
N SER A 101 -9.34 -8.69 -13.96
CA SER A 101 -7.98 -9.25 -13.92
C SER A 101 -7.50 -9.69 -15.30
N LYS A 102 -6.32 -9.21 -15.71
CA LYS A 102 -5.57 -9.75 -16.85
C LYS A 102 -4.89 -11.10 -16.56
N MET A 103 -4.84 -11.53 -15.29
CA MET A 103 -4.12 -12.72 -14.83
C MET A 103 -5.09 -13.83 -14.42
N LYS A 104 -5.81 -14.40 -15.39
CA LYS A 104 -6.85 -15.42 -15.12
C LYS A 104 -6.29 -16.66 -14.39
N GLY A 105 -5.08 -17.09 -14.74
CA GLY A 105 -4.39 -18.20 -14.07
C GLY A 105 -4.12 -17.90 -12.59
N ALA A 106 -3.65 -16.69 -12.27
CA ALA A 106 -3.45 -16.26 -10.89
C ALA A 106 -4.78 -16.19 -10.12
N VAL A 107 -5.85 -15.69 -10.73
CA VAL A 107 -7.19 -15.69 -10.10
C VAL A 107 -7.69 -17.11 -9.84
N LYS A 108 -7.44 -18.05 -10.75
CA LYS A 108 -7.79 -19.47 -10.54
C LYS A 108 -7.00 -20.09 -9.38
N ARG A 109 -5.71 -19.78 -9.25
CA ARG A 109 -4.82 -20.34 -8.22
C ARG A 109 -5.02 -19.71 -6.84
N PHE A 110 -5.10 -18.38 -6.76
CA PHE A 110 -5.06 -17.62 -5.52
C PHE A 110 -6.40 -16.97 -5.14
N GLY A 111 -7.40 -17.00 -6.03
CA GLY A 111 -8.60 -16.20 -5.90
C GLY A 111 -8.40 -14.75 -6.34
N VAL A 112 -9.45 -13.93 -6.21
CA VAL A 112 -9.39 -12.49 -6.51
C VAL A 112 -8.71 -11.78 -5.36
N MET A 113 -7.80 -10.84 -5.68
CA MET A 113 -7.18 -9.95 -4.69
C MET A 113 -8.27 -9.28 -3.82
N PRO A 114 -8.23 -9.40 -2.50
CA PRO A 114 -9.19 -8.73 -1.63
C PRO A 114 -9.16 -7.21 -1.84
N TYR A 115 -10.33 -6.57 -1.87
CA TYR A 115 -10.42 -5.11 -1.99
C TYR A 115 -9.71 -4.43 -0.81
N GLN A 116 -8.88 -3.43 -1.12
CA GLN A 116 -8.24 -2.57 -0.14
C GLN A 116 -8.39 -1.13 -0.61
N LYS A 117 -8.73 -0.24 0.33
CA LYS A 117 -8.84 1.19 0.03
C LYS A 117 -7.43 1.78 0.06
N PHE A 118 -6.89 2.11 -1.10
CA PHE A 118 -5.59 2.78 -1.26
C PHE A 118 -5.78 4.23 -1.70
N ASN A 119 -4.78 5.06 -1.44
CA ASN A 119 -4.71 6.40 -2.04
C ASN A 119 -4.41 6.26 -3.54
N GLU A 120 -5.22 6.88 -4.39
CA GLU A 120 -5.05 6.80 -5.85
C GLU A 120 -3.69 7.33 -6.32
N ALA A 121 -3.17 8.39 -5.69
CA ALA A 121 -1.85 8.95 -6.01
C ALA A 121 -0.72 7.96 -5.67
N ASP A 122 -0.85 7.20 -4.58
CA ASP A 122 0.11 6.13 -4.25
C ASP A 122 0.09 5.03 -5.31
N ILE A 123 -1.10 4.58 -5.75
CA ILE A 123 -1.21 3.56 -6.80
C ILE A 123 -0.66 4.05 -8.14
N LYS A 124 -0.88 5.33 -8.50
CA LYS A 124 -0.28 5.95 -9.68
C LYS A 124 1.25 5.97 -9.59
N ALA A 125 1.80 6.35 -8.44
CA ALA A 125 3.25 6.35 -8.22
C ALA A 125 3.84 4.93 -8.32
N ILE A 126 3.18 3.93 -7.71
CA ILE A 126 3.59 2.52 -7.80
C ILE A 126 3.54 2.04 -9.26
N ALA A 127 2.46 2.33 -9.99
CA ALA A 127 2.32 1.93 -11.39
C ALA A 127 3.39 2.59 -12.29
N SER A 128 3.65 3.89 -12.09
CA SER A 128 4.73 4.60 -12.79
C SER A 128 6.11 3.98 -12.52
N TYR A 129 6.38 3.59 -11.26
CA TYR A 129 7.59 2.86 -10.90
C TYR A 129 7.65 1.48 -11.58
N MET A 130 6.58 0.69 -11.51
CA MET A 130 6.51 -0.61 -12.18
C MET A 130 6.73 -0.49 -13.69
N PHE A 131 6.23 0.56 -14.33
CA PHE A 131 6.44 0.80 -15.76
C PHE A 131 7.90 1.15 -16.07
N ASN A 132 8.45 2.14 -15.36
CA ASN A 132 9.74 2.76 -15.69
C ASN A 132 10.97 2.02 -15.13
N TYR A 133 10.81 1.14 -14.15
CA TYR A 133 11.91 0.48 -13.44
C TYR A 133 11.79 -1.05 -13.42
N LYS A 134 12.93 -1.74 -13.37
CA LYS A 134 12.97 -3.20 -13.14
C LYS A 134 12.53 -3.51 -11.71
N LEU A 135 11.68 -4.51 -11.57
CA LEU A 135 11.20 -5.04 -10.31
C LEU A 135 12.07 -6.21 -9.84
N ASP A 136 12.13 -6.39 -8.54
CA ASP A 136 12.74 -7.57 -7.92
C ASP A 136 12.06 -8.85 -8.45
N LYS A 137 12.89 -9.88 -8.69
CA LYS A 137 12.49 -11.14 -9.31
C LYS A 137 12.81 -12.31 -8.36
N PRO A 138 11.84 -13.19 -8.04
CA PRO A 138 12.14 -14.42 -7.34
C PRO A 138 13.12 -15.30 -8.13
N GLU A 139 14.00 -16.02 -7.44
CA GLU A 139 14.99 -16.91 -8.09
C GLU A 139 14.32 -18.00 -8.94
N TRP A 140 13.18 -18.53 -8.48
CA TRP A 140 12.41 -19.58 -9.16
C TRP A 140 11.60 -19.07 -10.38
N PHE A 141 11.52 -17.76 -10.61
CA PHE A 141 10.56 -17.18 -11.56
C PHE A 141 10.79 -17.62 -13.02
N ASP A 142 12.05 -17.68 -13.47
CA ASP A 142 12.35 -18.04 -14.86
C ASP A 142 12.03 -19.51 -15.15
N GLU A 143 12.34 -20.41 -14.21
CA GLU A 143 12.01 -21.83 -14.36
C GLU A 143 10.49 -22.04 -14.34
N HIS A 144 9.76 -21.31 -13.47
CA HIS A 144 8.30 -21.34 -13.47
C HIS A 144 7.69 -20.94 -14.81
N LEU A 145 8.24 -19.92 -15.50
CA LEU A 145 7.78 -19.55 -16.85
C LEU A 145 8.02 -20.68 -17.85
N LYS A 146 9.19 -21.31 -17.80
CA LYS A 146 9.58 -22.41 -18.69
C LYS A 146 8.69 -23.65 -18.49
N GLU A 147 8.43 -24.04 -17.25
CA GLU A 147 7.48 -25.11 -16.92
C GLU A 147 6.07 -24.81 -17.43
N GLY A 148 5.64 -23.55 -17.30
CA GLY A 148 4.37 -23.04 -17.83
C GLY A 148 4.34 -22.85 -19.35
N ARG A 149 5.42 -23.20 -20.07
CA ARG A 149 5.61 -22.98 -21.52
C ARG A 149 5.39 -21.52 -21.94
N MET A 150 5.69 -20.58 -21.04
CA MET A 150 5.66 -19.14 -21.30
C MET A 150 7.03 -18.66 -21.82
N SER A 151 7.02 -17.66 -22.68
CA SER A 151 8.25 -17.02 -23.14
C SER A 151 8.99 -16.31 -21.99
N PRO A 152 10.33 -16.29 -21.98
CA PRO A 152 11.10 -15.57 -20.97
C PRO A 152 10.71 -14.08 -20.92
N PHE A 153 10.52 -13.55 -19.72
CA PHE A 153 10.15 -12.14 -19.56
C PHE A 153 11.39 -11.25 -19.35
N LYS A 154 11.72 -10.46 -20.38
CA LYS A 154 12.78 -9.45 -20.29
C LYS A 154 12.20 -8.11 -19.81
N GLN A 155 12.52 -7.74 -18.58
CA GLN A 155 12.03 -6.49 -17.99
C GLN A 155 12.58 -5.25 -18.72
N LYS A 156 11.67 -4.36 -19.14
CA LYS A 156 11.97 -2.98 -19.56
C LYS A 156 12.14 -2.06 -18.34
N GLY A 157 12.90 -0.98 -18.49
CA GLY A 157 13.07 0.06 -17.48
C GLY A 157 14.46 0.14 -16.85
N LYS A 158 14.68 1.21 -16.08
CA LYS A 158 15.91 1.48 -15.34
C LYS A 158 16.06 0.52 -14.16
N GLN A 159 17.29 0.23 -13.75
CA GLN A 159 17.51 -0.40 -12.45
C GLN A 159 17.44 0.69 -11.38
N LEU A 160 16.62 0.51 -10.34
CA LEU A 160 16.63 1.45 -9.22
C LEU A 160 17.95 1.29 -8.51
N GLN A 161 18.74 2.35 -8.45
CA GLN A 161 19.90 2.37 -7.59
C GLN A 161 19.37 2.59 -6.18
N MET A 162 19.17 1.49 -5.45
CA MET A 162 18.94 1.55 -4.02
C MET A 162 20.18 2.19 -3.40
N GLN A 163 20.15 3.50 -3.23
CA GLN A 163 20.97 4.12 -2.21
C GLN A 163 20.64 3.35 -0.93
N LYS A 164 21.63 2.68 -0.34
CA LYS A 164 21.52 2.15 1.02
C LYS A 164 21.21 3.35 1.91
N ARG A 165 19.94 3.74 2.01
CA ARG A 165 19.44 4.79 2.89
C ARG A 165 19.56 4.22 4.29
N LYS A 166 20.78 4.31 4.83
CA LYS A 166 21.11 3.91 6.20
C LYS A 166 20.54 4.99 7.10
N GLY A 167 19.43 4.69 7.75
CA GLY A 167 18.82 5.61 8.70
C GLY A 167 17.74 4.93 9.54
N PRO A 168 17.39 5.51 10.70
CA PRO A 168 16.39 4.95 11.60
C PRO A 168 15.04 4.71 10.91
N LYS A 169 14.63 5.63 10.03
CA LYS A 169 13.41 5.50 9.24
C LYS A 169 13.36 4.19 8.46
N GLN A 170 14.41 3.92 7.69
CA GLN A 170 14.44 2.73 6.83
C GLN A 170 14.59 1.45 7.66
N LYS A 171 15.39 1.48 8.73
CA LYS A 171 15.53 0.34 9.66
C LYS A 171 14.18 0.01 10.31
N GLY A 172 13.49 0.99 10.89
CA GLY A 172 12.18 0.80 11.50
C GLY A 172 11.11 0.34 10.50
N MET A 173 11.04 0.94 9.31
CA MET A 173 10.14 0.49 8.25
C MET A 173 10.42 -0.96 7.83
N ASN A 174 11.70 -1.34 7.70
CA ASN A 174 12.07 -2.70 7.34
C ASN A 174 11.59 -3.71 8.39
N ILE A 175 11.87 -3.43 9.67
CA ILE A 175 11.43 -4.30 10.78
C ILE A 175 9.91 -4.39 10.81
N ALA A 176 9.20 -3.26 10.77
CA ALA A 176 7.73 -3.24 10.79
C ALA A 176 7.12 -4.03 9.63
N MET A 177 7.63 -3.85 8.41
CA MET A 177 7.08 -4.51 7.22
C MET A 177 7.45 -6.00 7.17
N ALA A 178 8.65 -6.38 7.60
CA ALA A 178 9.06 -7.78 7.71
C ALA A 178 8.19 -8.54 8.74
N THR A 179 7.93 -7.93 9.89
CA THR A 179 7.07 -8.52 10.92
C THR A 179 5.62 -8.58 10.47
N LYS A 180 5.10 -7.51 9.84
CA LYS A 180 3.76 -7.49 9.23
C LYS A 180 3.61 -8.59 8.17
N LYS A 181 4.62 -8.79 7.32
CA LYS A 181 4.64 -9.85 6.30
C LYS A 181 4.50 -11.22 6.93
N GLU A 182 5.31 -11.55 7.93
CA GLU A 182 5.29 -12.89 8.54
C GLU A 182 3.97 -13.17 9.27
N LEU A 183 3.46 -12.20 10.04
CA LEU A 183 2.15 -12.30 10.69
C LEU A 183 1.02 -12.42 9.66
N GLY A 184 1.07 -11.63 8.59
CA GLY A 184 0.09 -11.64 7.51
C GLY A 184 0.07 -12.97 6.75
N LYS A 185 1.24 -13.51 6.40
CA LYS A 185 1.40 -14.82 5.74
C LYS A 185 0.71 -15.92 6.53
N ASN A 186 1.03 -16.03 7.82
CA ASN A 186 0.47 -17.08 8.66
C ASN A 186 -1.04 -16.87 8.95
N LEU A 187 -1.48 -15.62 9.11
CA LEU A 187 -2.92 -15.31 9.22
C LEU A 187 -3.67 -15.72 7.95
N MET A 188 -3.14 -15.41 6.76
CA MET A 188 -3.78 -15.76 5.50
C MET A 188 -3.86 -17.27 5.30
N LYS A 189 -2.82 -18.01 5.68
CA LYS A 189 -2.85 -19.48 5.70
C LYS A 189 -3.98 -20.00 6.59
N ALA A 190 -4.07 -19.54 7.83
CA ALA A 190 -5.13 -19.94 8.75
C ALA A 190 -6.54 -19.59 8.25
N LEU A 191 -6.71 -18.40 7.67
CA LEU A 191 -7.98 -17.96 7.09
C LEU A 191 -8.42 -18.83 5.91
N ASN A 192 -7.49 -19.19 5.03
CA ASN A 192 -7.78 -19.98 3.83
C ASN A 192 -8.07 -21.45 4.16
N GLU A 193 -7.33 -22.04 5.10
CA GLU A 193 -7.49 -23.46 5.46
C GLU A 193 -8.68 -23.71 6.38
N LYS A 194 -8.92 -22.82 7.37
CA LYS A 194 -9.82 -23.10 8.49
C LYS A 194 -10.83 -21.99 8.80
N GLY A 195 -10.83 -20.90 8.02
CA GLY A 195 -11.76 -19.79 8.18
C GLY A 195 -11.44 -18.84 9.36
N ALA A 196 -12.28 -17.81 9.51
CA ALA A 196 -12.06 -16.72 10.47
C ALA A 196 -12.10 -17.18 11.94
N THR A 197 -12.98 -18.11 12.30
CA THR A 197 -13.09 -18.69 13.65
C THR A 197 -11.75 -19.22 14.16
N ASN A 198 -11.08 -20.02 13.33
CA ASN A 198 -9.82 -20.67 13.68
C ASN A 198 -8.63 -19.71 13.56
N ALA A 199 -8.72 -18.71 12.67
CA ALA A 199 -7.71 -17.66 12.59
C ALA A 199 -7.60 -16.84 13.89
N VAL A 200 -8.67 -16.75 14.70
CA VAL A 200 -8.62 -16.13 16.03
C VAL A 200 -7.66 -16.88 16.96
N GLU A 201 -7.65 -18.22 16.91
CA GLU A 201 -6.73 -19.04 17.71
C GLU A 201 -5.28 -18.82 17.29
N PHE A 202 -5.03 -18.72 15.98
CA PHE A 202 -3.72 -18.36 15.46
C PHE A 202 -3.24 -17.02 16.02
N CYS A 203 -4.10 -15.98 16.00
CA CYS A 203 -3.76 -14.68 16.57
C CYS A 203 -3.48 -14.73 18.09
N ASN A 204 -4.12 -15.65 18.82
CA ASN A 204 -3.94 -15.82 20.25
C ASN A 204 -2.63 -16.54 20.60
N LEU A 205 -2.29 -17.59 19.85
CA LEU A 205 -1.19 -18.49 20.21
C LEU A 205 0.11 -18.20 19.45
N LYS A 206 0.05 -17.75 18.21
CA LYS A 206 1.21 -17.71 17.30
C LYS A 206 1.74 -16.31 17.01
N ALA A 207 0.95 -15.27 17.27
CA ALA A 207 1.38 -13.90 16.99
C ALA A 207 2.57 -13.46 17.86
N ILE A 208 2.63 -13.89 19.13
CA ILE A 208 3.74 -13.53 20.04
C ILE A 208 5.04 -14.24 19.61
N PRO A 209 5.08 -15.59 19.45
CA PRO A 209 6.29 -16.27 18.99
C PRO A 209 6.88 -15.70 17.68
N ILE A 210 6.04 -15.40 16.69
CA ILE A 210 6.48 -14.79 15.43
C ILE A 210 7.09 -13.40 15.66
N THR A 211 6.51 -12.62 16.58
CA THR A 211 7.04 -11.29 16.91
C THR A 211 8.41 -11.44 17.58
N SER A 212 8.54 -12.35 18.55
CA SER A 212 9.81 -12.60 19.25
C SER A 212 10.93 -13.11 18.33
N GLU A 213 10.62 -14.00 17.37
CA GLU A 213 11.59 -14.43 16.35
C GLU A 213 12.10 -13.23 15.53
N LYS A 214 11.22 -12.28 15.20
CA LYS A 214 11.62 -11.05 14.48
C LYS A 214 12.40 -10.08 15.37
N GLU A 215 12.07 -10.00 16.66
CA GLU A 215 12.85 -9.22 17.63
C GLU A 215 14.31 -9.71 17.68
N GLU A 216 14.50 -11.03 17.76
CA GLU A 216 15.82 -11.67 17.73
C GLU A 216 16.53 -11.44 16.39
N GLN A 217 15.85 -11.69 15.27
CA GLN A 217 16.41 -11.52 13.92
C GLN A 217 16.94 -10.10 13.69
N PHE A 218 16.23 -9.08 14.19
CA PHE A 218 16.57 -7.68 13.96
C PHE A 218 17.34 -7.04 15.12
N ASN A 219 17.55 -7.75 16.23
CA ASN A 219 18.06 -7.21 17.48
C ASN A 219 17.33 -5.90 17.87
N ALA A 220 16.00 -5.98 17.92
CA ALA A 220 15.10 -4.86 18.17
C ALA A 220 13.94 -5.34 19.05
N LYS A 221 13.30 -4.42 19.79
CA LYS A 221 12.02 -4.72 20.45
C LYS A 221 10.87 -4.32 19.53
N ILE A 222 9.82 -5.11 19.46
CA ILE A 222 8.69 -4.91 18.57
C ILE A 222 7.39 -5.06 19.36
N LYS A 223 6.67 -3.94 19.52
CA LYS A 223 5.35 -3.90 20.13
C LYS A 223 4.30 -3.48 19.11
N ARG A 224 3.11 -4.07 19.21
CA ARG A 224 1.88 -3.53 18.60
C ARG A 224 1.06 -2.86 19.69
N ALA A 225 0.92 -1.54 19.63
CA ALA A 225 0.16 -0.77 20.62
C ALA A 225 -1.19 -0.32 20.06
N SER A 226 -2.21 -0.22 20.92
CA SER A 226 -3.54 0.23 20.54
C SER A 226 -4.31 0.80 21.74
N ASP A 227 -5.09 1.84 21.46
CA ASP A 227 -6.11 2.44 22.30
C ASP A 227 -7.36 1.54 22.48
N ARG A 228 -7.58 0.60 21.56
CA ARG A 228 -8.66 -0.39 21.58
C ARG A 228 -8.10 -1.81 21.37
N PRO A 229 -7.30 -2.32 22.32
CA PRO A 229 -6.59 -3.58 22.15
C PRO A 229 -7.52 -4.80 22.20
N ARG A 230 -7.07 -5.89 21.56
CA ARG A 230 -7.69 -7.22 21.70
C ARG A 230 -7.05 -8.01 22.83
N ASN A 231 -5.73 -8.02 22.83
CA ASN A 231 -4.92 -8.51 23.93
C ASN A 231 -4.59 -7.31 24.85
N PRO A 232 -4.98 -7.32 26.14
CA PRO A 232 -4.69 -6.23 27.08
C PRO A 232 -3.21 -5.80 27.13
N ASN A 233 -2.27 -6.71 26.87
CA ASN A 233 -0.83 -6.40 26.83
C ASN A 233 -0.43 -5.42 25.71
N ASN A 234 -1.32 -5.21 24.73
CA ASN A 234 -1.12 -4.25 23.65
C ASN A 234 -1.74 -2.88 23.95
N LEU A 235 -2.15 -2.62 25.19
CA LEU A 235 -2.64 -1.29 25.57
C LEU A 235 -1.56 -0.23 25.29
N ALA A 236 -1.99 0.83 24.61
CA ALA A 236 -1.13 1.96 24.31
C ALA A 236 -0.77 2.73 25.59
N THR A 237 0.46 3.22 25.66
CA THR A 237 0.85 4.24 26.63
C THR A 237 0.27 5.59 26.24
N THR A 238 0.25 6.57 27.15
CA THR A 238 -0.20 7.94 26.86
C THR A 238 0.54 8.55 25.65
N ARG A 239 1.83 8.26 25.49
CA ARG A 239 2.61 8.73 24.34
C ARG A 239 2.20 8.03 23.04
N GLU A 240 2.00 6.72 23.09
CA GLU A 240 1.52 5.92 21.95
C GLU A 240 0.11 6.34 21.51
N GLU A 241 -0.78 6.71 22.44
CA GLU A 241 -2.12 7.22 22.13
C GLU A 241 -2.11 8.54 21.35
N ILE A 242 -1.20 9.45 21.69
CA ILE A 242 -1.00 10.70 20.93
C ILE A 242 -0.69 10.36 19.47
N TYR A 243 0.26 9.45 19.22
CA TYR A 243 0.63 9.04 17.86
C TYR A 243 -0.45 8.28 17.13
N ILE A 244 -1.20 7.42 17.82
CA ILE A 244 -2.39 6.78 17.25
C ILE A 244 -3.36 7.86 16.76
N ASN A 245 -3.61 8.91 17.53
CA ASN A 245 -4.54 9.98 17.16
C ASN A 245 -4.00 10.84 16.01
N THR A 246 -2.71 11.18 16.00
CA THR A 246 -2.06 11.84 14.85
C THR A 246 -2.27 11.04 13.56
N PHE A 247 -2.03 9.72 13.59
CA PHE A 247 -2.25 8.90 12.41
C PHE A 247 -3.72 8.78 12.02
N LYS A 248 -4.66 8.74 12.98
CA LYS A 248 -6.10 8.73 12.67
C LYS A 248 -6.48 9.98 11.87
N GLU A 249 -6.01 11.16 12.28
CA GLU A 249 -6.28 12.41 11.59
C GLU A 249 -5.70 12.43 10.17
N MET A 250 -4.44 12.01 10.01
CA MET A 250 -3.78 11.93 8.69
C MET A 250 -4.55 11.00 7.74
N ILE A 251 -4.88 9.79 8.22
CA ILE A 251 -5.58 8.78 7.41
C ILE A 251 -7.01 9.23 7.08
N ALA A 252 -7.68 9.92 7.99
CA ALA A 252 -9.01 10.50 7.73
C ALA A 252 -8.98 11.56 6.62
N LYS A 253 -7.88 12.32 6.49
CA LYS A 253 -7.63 13.27 5.40
C LYS A 253 -7.17 12.60 4.09
N GLY A 254 -6.96 11.28 4.10
CA GLY A 254 -6.45 10.54 2.95
C GLY A 254 -4.95 10.73 2.71
N GLU A 255 -4.20 11.25 3.68
CA GLU A 255 -2.76 11.44 3.59
C GLU A 255 -2.01 10.11 3.76
N SER A 256 -0.89 9.96 3.06
CA SER A 256 0.00 8.80 3.24
C SER A 256 0.83 8.98 4.51
N PRO A 257 0.80 8.04 5.46
CA PRO A 257 1.46 8.23 6.75
C PRO A 257 2.98 8.11 6.62
N GLU A 258 3.69 9.02 7.28
CA GLU A 258 5.14 8.96 7.49
C GLU A 258 5.43 8.49 8.92
N PRO A 259 6.47 7.68 9.16
CA PRO A 259 6.79 7.22 10.51
C PRO A 259 7.27 8.36 11.40
N ILE A 260 6.89 8.27 12.67
CA ILE A 260 7.41 9.14 13.73
C ILE A 260 8.63 8.44 14.34
N ILE A 261 9.71 9.19 14.54
CA ILE A 261 10.98 8.67 15.03
C ILE A 261 11.48 9.55 16.16
N GLU A 262 11.80 8.93 17.28
CA GLU A 262 12.38 9.59 18.43
C GLU A 262 13.74 8.98 18.73
N LYS A 263 14.64 9.79 19.30
CA LYS A 263 15.93 9.32 19.78
C LYS A 263 15.93 9.38 21.30
N ASN A 264 15.99 8.22 21.94
CA ASN A 264 15.94 8.07 23.38
C ASN A 264 17.15 7.25 23.86
N ASN A 265 17.99 7.83 24.72
CA ASN A 265 19.17 7.17 25.32
C ASN A 265 20.07 6.42 24.32
N GLY A 266 20.33 7.04 23.16
CA GLY A 266 21.17 6.45 22.11
C GLY A 266 20.48 5.38 21.25
N LYS A 267 19.22 5.03 21.54
CA LYS A 267 18.36 4.18 20.71
C LYS A 267 17.34 5.02 19.94
N PHE A 268 16.70 4.38 18.97
CA PHE A 268 15.58 4.98 18.25
C PHE A 268 14.28 4.26 18.58
N ASP A 269 13.26 5.04 18.92
CA ASP A 269 11.88 4.58 18.94
C ASP A 269 11.21 4.98 17.63
N PHE A 270 10.64 3.99 16.97
CA PHE A 270 9.99 4.14 15.67
C PHE A 270 8.52 3.79 15.79
N TYR A 271 7.65 4.65 15.25
CA TYR A 271 6.21 4.47 15.25
C TYR A 271 5.61 4.54 13.85
N TYR A 272 4.73 3.59 13.54
CA TYR A 272 4.04 3.55 12.23
C TYR A 272 2.64 2.94 12.35
N PRO A 273 1.60 3.46 11.67
CA PRO A 273 0.24 3.01 11.87
C PRO A 273 -0.03 1.62 11.30
N ILE A 274 -0.93 0.91 11.99
CA ILE A 274 -1.56 -0.33 11.53
C ILE A 274 -2.95 0.06 11.03
N VAL A 275 -3.13 0.08 9.71
CA VAL A 275 -4.39 0.48 9.07
C VAL A 275 -5.18 -0.76 8.66
N THR A 276 -6.48 -0.77 8.95
CA THR A 276 -7.40 -1.86 8.62
C THR A 276 -7.69 -1.93 7.11
N ASN A 277 -7.87 -3.15 6.61
CA ASN A 277 -8.42 -3.43 5.29
C ASN A 277 -9.59 -4.43 5.39
N SER A 278 -10.18 -4.80 4.26
CA SER A 278 -11.35 -5.70 4.22
C SER A 278 -11.13 -7.03 4.94
N MET A 279 -9.91 -7.57 4.90
CA MET A 279 -9.57 -8.83 5.56
C MET A 279 -9.58 -8.67 7.08
N CYS A 280 -9.13 -7.53 7.59
CA CYS A 280 -9.15 -7.22 9.02
C CYS A 280 -10.57 -7.25 9.59
N LEU A 281 -11.58 -6.85 8.80
CA LEU A 281 -12.96 -6.71 9.25
C LEU A 281 -13.66 -8.04 9.57
N LYS A 282 -13.10 -9.16 9.11
CA LYS A 282 -13.57 -10.51 9.48
C LYS A 282 -13.49 -10.76 10.99
N CYS A 283 -12.56 -10.09 11.67
CA CYS A 283 -12.34 -10.23 13.11
C CYS A 283 -12.42 -8.89 13.87
N HIS A 284 -12.27 -7.76 13.19
CA HIS A 284 -12.25 -6.43 13.81
C HIS A 284 -13.40 -5.51 13.39
N GLY A 285 -14.26 -5.92 12.46
CA GLY A 285 -15.35 -5.07 11.99
C GLY A 285 -16.62 -5.13 12.83
N GLU A 286 -17.76 -4.81 12.24
CA GLU A 286 -19.05 -4.78 12.93
C GLU A 286 -19.57 -6.20 13.25
N VAL A 287 -19.93 -6.42 14.51
CA VAL A 287 -20.45 -7.70 15.01
C VAL A 287 -21.81 -8.00 14.38
N GLY A 288 -21.99 -9.22 13.85
CA GLY A 288 -23.21 -9.64 13.18
C GLY A 288 -23.31 -9.19 11.72
N LYS A 289 -22.40 -8.32 11.24
CA LYS A 289 -22.29 -7.95 9.82
C LYS A 289 -21.02 -8.48 9.20
N THR A 290 -19.87 -7.87 9.51
CA THR A 290 -18.58 -8.30 8.95
C THR A 290 -17.88 -9.33 9.82
N ILE A 291 -18.11 -9.30 11.14
CA ILE A 291 -17.73 -10.38 12.05
C ILE A 291 -18.92 -11.33 12.18
N LYS A 292 -18.73 -12.58 11.75
CA LYS A 292 -19.72 -13.65 11.91
C LYS A 292 -19.94 -13.98 13.39
N SER A 293 -21.15 -14.38 13.76
CA SER A 293 -21.52 -14.69 15.14
C SER A 293 -20.66 -15.79 15.77
N GLU A 294 -20.26 -16.81 15.01
CA GLU A 294 -19.32 -17.84 15.48
C GLU A 294 -17.95 -17.24 15.82
N THR A 295 -17.48 -16.27 15.05
CA THR A 295 -16.11 -15.75 15.17
C THR A 295 -16.08 -14.84 16.37
N TYR A 296 -17.15 -14.06 16.56
CA TYR A 296 -17.35 -13.26 17.74
C TYR A 296 -17.42 -14.09 19.02
N LYS A 297 -18.11 -15.25 19.02
CA LYS A 297 -18.12 -16.17 20.16
C LYS A 297 -16.70 -16.64 20.52
N THR A 298 -15.91 -17.05 19.53
CA THR A 298 -14.52 -17.46 19.75
C THR A 298 -13.64 -16.30 20.24
N ILE A 299 -13.83 -15.09 19.69
CA ILE A 299 -13.14 -13.89 20.17
C ILE A 299 -13.44 -13.66 21.65
N LYS A 300 -14.70 -13.68 22.06
CA LYS A 300 -15.09 -13.46 23.47
C LYS A 300 -14.56 -14.54 24.40
N LEU A 301 -14.47 -15.79 23.94
CA LEU A 301 -13.91 -16.89 24.70
C LEU A 301 -12.39 -16.73 24.92
N LYS A 302 -11.64 -16.38 23.87
CA LYS A 302 -10.17 -16.27 23.94
C LYS A 302 -9.70 -14.90 24.45
N TYR A 303 -10.52 -13.88 24.33
CA TYR A 303 -10.25 -12.49 24.71
C TYR A 303 -11.48 -11.87 25.41
N PRO A 304 -11.70 -12.18 26.69
CA PRO A 304 -12.86 -11.67 27.43
C PRO A 304 -12.95 -10.14 27.46
N GLU A 305 -11.79 -9.47 27.49
CA GLU A 305 -11.64 -8.01 27.55
C GLU A 305 -11.44 -7.34 26.18
N ASP A 306 -11.78 -8.03 25.07
CA ASP A 306 -11.60 -7.50 23.72
C ASP A 306 -12.33 -6.16 23.51
N LYS A 307 -11.57 -5.15 23.06
CA LYS A 307 -12.10 -3.83 22.65
C LYS A 307 -12.03 -3.62 21.12
N ALA A 308 -11.47 -4.58 20.38
CA ALA A 308 -11.03 -4.41 19.01
C ALA A 308 -12.08 -4.75 17.95
N ILE A 309 -13.29 -4.23 18.07
CA ILE A 309 -14.44 -4.50 17.18
C ILE A 309 -15.00 -3.19 16.59
N GLY A 310 -15.88 -3.28 15.60
CA GLY A 310 -16.55 -2.11 15.01
C GLY A 310 -15.63 -1.22 14.16
N TYR A 311 -14.51 -1.74 13.67
CA TYR A 311 -13.69 -1.04 12.69
C TYR A 311 -14.33 -1.09 11.28
N ASP A 312 -13.98 -0.12 10.46
CA ASP A 312 -14.21 -0.14 9.01
C ASP A 312 -12.85 -0.16 8.28
N VAL A 313 -12.87 -0.25 6.95
CA VAL A 313 -11.68 -0.14 6.10
C VAL A 313 -11.02 1.23 6.25
N ASN A 314 -9.69 1.25 6.15
CA ASN A 314 -8.90 2.48 6.22
C ASN A 314 -9.03 3.23 7.56
N GLN A 315 -9.10 2.49 8.67
CA GLN A 315 -9.05 3.03 10.01
C GLN A 315 -7.76 2.60 10.72
N VAL A 316 -7.24 3.46 11.60
CA VAL A 316 -6.07 3.13 12.41
C VAL A 316 -6.48 2.19 13.54
N ARG A 317 -6.03 0.95 13.45
CA ARG A 317 -6.21 -0.10 14.46
C ARG A 317 -5.26 0.09 15.65
N GLY A 318 -4.11 0.73 15.43
CA GLY A 318 -3.04 0.88 16.39
C GLY A 318 -1.76 1.28 15.69
N ILE A 319 -0.62 1.09 16.35
CA ILE A 319 0.70 1.40 15.81
C ILE A 319 1.69 0.26 16.06
N TRP A 320 2.66 0.14 15.17
CA TRP A 320 3.95 -0.47 15.48
C TRP A 320 4.73 0.48 16.37
N HIS A 321 5.41 -0.06 17.38
CA HIS A 321 6.41 0.62 18.18
C HIS A 321 7.66 -0.26 18.18
N ILE A 322 8.78 0.25 17.66
CA ILE A 322 10.01 -0.51 17.48
C ILE A 322 11.18 0.26 18.10
N GLU A 323 11.89 -0.37 19.04
CA GLU A 323 13.09 0.16 19.70
C GLU A 323 14.33 -0.54 19.13
N PHE A 324 15.33 0.20 18.59
CA PHE A 324 16.53 -0.40 17.98
C PHE A 324 17.77 0.49 17.91
#